data_AF-A0A5K1DQ30-F1
#
_entry.id   AF-A0A5K1DQ30-F1
#
_cell.length_a   1.000
_cell.length_b   1.000
_cell.length_c   1.000
_cell.angle_alpha   90.00
_cell.angle_beta   90.00
_cell.angle_gamma   90.00
#
_symmetry.space_group_name_H-M   'P 1'
#
loop_
_entity.id
_entity.type
_entity.pdbx_description
1 polymer ?
#
loop_
_entity_poly.entity_id
_entity_poly.type
_entity_poly.pdbx_seq_one_letter_code
_entity_poly.pdbx_strand_id
1 'polypeptide(L)' 'DAASEIAAELQASPDLIVGNYSDGNLVASLLSHKLG' A
#
# COMPACT_ATOMS: atom_id res chain seq x y z
N ASP A 1 1.44 -2.37 -11.31
CA ASP A 1 2.28 -1.95 -10.16
C ASP A 1 1.29 -1.58 -9.08
N ALA A 2 1.24 -2.35 -7.99
CA ALA A 2 0.16 -2.25 -6.99
C ALA A 2 0.02 -0.83 -6.43
N ALA A 3 1.11 -0.09 -6.26
CA ALA A 3 1.07 1.30 -5.80
C ALA A 3 0.32 2.22 -6.78
N SER A 4 0.57 2.06 -8.08
CA SER A 4 -0.09 2.86 -9.12
C SER A 4 -1.57 2.53 -9.26
N GLU A 5 -1.93 1.26 -9.14
CA GLU A 5 -3.33 0.80 -9.17
C GLU A 5 -4.08 1.32 -7.94
N ILE A 6 -3.51 1.21 -6.75
CA ILE A 6 -4.12 1.73 -5.52
C ILE A 6 -4.31 3.25 -5.59
N ALA A 7 -3.31 4.01 -6.09
CA ALA A 7 -3.42 5.46 -6.23
C ALA A 7 -4.47 5.88 -7.27
N ALA A 8 -4.62 5.11 -8.36
CA ALA A 8 -5.63 5.36 -9.38
C ALA A 8 -7.04 5.13 -8.83
N GLU A 9 -7.24 4.06 -8.07
CA GLU A 9 -8.55 3.67 -7.54
C GLU A 9 -8.99 4.54 -6.37
N LEU A 10 -8.07 4.89 -5.46
CA LEU A 10 -8.38 5.74 -4.31
C LEU A 10 -8.41 7.22 -4.67
N GLN A 11 -7.82 7.62 -5.81
CA GLN A 11 -7.62 9.01 -6.23
C GLN A 11 -6.92 9.89 -5.19
N ALA A 12 -6.23 9.26 -4.24
CA ALA A 12 -5.53 9.85 -3.11
C ALA A 12 -4.50 8.85 -2.57
N SER A 13 -3.59 9.34 -1.72
CA SER A 13 -2.69 8.45 -0.98
C SER A 13 -3.46 7.79 0.18
N PRO A 14 -3.26 6.49 0.46
CA PRO A 14 -3.95 5.83 1.57
C PRO A 14 -3.50 6.40 2.92
N ASP A 15 -4.45 6.76 3.78
CA ASP A 15 -4.15 7.19 5.16
C ASP A 15 -3.83 6.00 6.10
N LEU A 16 -4.24 4.79 5.71
CA LEU A 16 -4.03 3.56 6.46
C LEU A 16 -3.76 2.39 5.50
N ILE A 17 -2.70 1.64 5.77
CA ILE A 17 -2.38 0.39 5.07
C ILE A 17 -2.31 -0.72 6.13
N VAL A 18 -3.10 -1.79 5.94
CA VAL A 18 -3.14 -2.95 6.84
C VAL A 18 -2.56 -4.16 6.12
N GLY A 19 -1.40 -4.62 6.57
CA GLY A 19 -0.85 -5.91 6.18
C GLY A 19 -1.56 -7.05 6.90
N ASN A 20 -1.71 -8.19 6.23
CA ASN A 20 -2.27 -9.41 6.81
C ASN A 20 -1.30 -10.58 6.58
N TYR A 21 -0.98 -11.31 7.64
CA TYR A 21 0.07 -12.34 7.64
C TYR A 21 1.45 -11.79 7.23
N SER A 22 2.47 -12.66 7.19
CA SER A 22 3.86 -12.23 7.02
C SER A 22 4.14 -11.62 5.65
N ASP A 23 3.59 -12.18 4.58
CA ASP A 23 3.72 -11.71 3.21
C ASP A 23 2.95 -10.41 2.98
N GLY A 24 1.70 -10.33 3.46
CA GLY A 24 0.92 -9.10 3.40
C GLY A 24 1.56 -7.97 4.22
N ASN A 25 2.18 -8.27 5.36
CA ASN A 25 2.93 -7.29 6.14
C ASN A 25 4.17 -6.78 5.41
N LEU A 26 4.89 -7.64 4.68
CA LEU A 26 6.03 -7.23 3.88
C LEU A 26 5.60 -6.28 2.75
N VAL A 27 4.55 -6.64 2.00
CA VAL A 27 4.01 -5.81 0.93
C VAL A 27 3.48 -4.48 1.47
N ALA A 28 2.73 -4.50 2.57
CA ALA A 28 2.23 -3.29 3.23
C ALA A 28 3.36 -2.35 3.67
N SER A 29 4.46 -2.90 4.20
CA SER A 29 5.62 -2.11 4.63
C SER A 29 6.31 -1.43 3.44
N LEU A 30 6.49 -2.17 2.33
CA LEU A 30 7.09 -1.62 1.10
C LEU A 30 6.17 -0.58 0.44
N LEU A 31 4.86 -0.83 0.41
CA LEU A 31 3.87 0.11 -0.11
C LEU A 31 3.82 1.39 0.73
N SER A 32 3.82 1.28 2.06
CA SER A 32 3.85 2.44 2.96
C SER A 32 5.13 3.26 2.78
N HIS A 33 6.29 2.62 2.57
CA HIS A 33 7.54 3.33 2.29
C HIS A 33 7.57 4.02 0.91
N LYS A 34 6.83 3.49 -0.07
CA LYS A 34 6.75 4.05 -1.42
C LYS A 34 5.73 5.19 -1.54
N LEU A 35 4.65 5.15 -0.76
CA LEU A 35 3.52 6.08 -0.82
C LEU A 35 3.54 7.17 0.26
N GLY A 36 4.31 6.98 1.33
CA GLY A 36 4.58 8.00 2.35
C GLY A 36 5.88 8.75 2.09
#